data_AF-A0A3A0DHP1-F1
#
_entry.id   AF-A0A3A0DHP1-F1
#
_cell.length_a   1.000
_cell.length_b   1.000
_cell.length_c   1.000
_cell.angle_alpha   90.00
_cell.angle_beta   90.00
_cell.angle_gamma   90.00
#
_symmetry.space_group_name_H-M   'P 1'
#
loop_
_entity.id
_entity.type
_entity.pdbx_description
1 polymer ?
#
loop_
_entity_poly.entity_id
_entity_poly.type
_entity_poly.pdbx_seq_one_letter_code
_entity_poly.pdbx_strand_id
1 'polypeptide(L)'
;MKTNYFSKVENKYVFNVSLIFWHLFIALSTLVVAASLVIFLWSIIPASQREVKKKLYPAKREYPAPIKVELGDLQIEGIKEEAPPVAPVQIQIETAMTQQPVEDTKGKRDYDSALNTLKTLIPPTKYSWQGSGYWTYPYGERYWTVYKQEKYRQWNATELGIEDKLKAAYRRANADNYPDKKIILDGYIGVVNLLPEEKRLGAFQYLISNVANNISQNVNICQSLGKVVSKMSKDENISYLNQLSLFGKQNPNDGSPFIDYTATIIDKFAISKQAEIIDRLIIGYNNYFSNNLSMLKEATDLFLPLIAQIKAEQQPKAITQYYGVFRNKNYVRDNAIAEIESEYQQAINEIENQYNLEQIAAQQEYFSAKMSKAEYRLKSLAGIGGGILLTILIALVLVFFSIQRSVRKIEEKMSPNGEAENRAVS
;
A
#
# COMPACT_ATOMS: atom_id res chain seq x y z
N MET A 1 71.44 13.80 -92.83
CA MET A 1 70.91 14.72 -91.79
C MET A 1 70.44 13.92 -90.57
N LYS A 2 70.30 14.56 -89.40
CA LYS A 2 70.14 13.90 -88.09
C LYS A 2 68.68 13.47 -87.80
N THR A 3 68.37 12.16 -87.74
CA THR A 3 67.12 11.65 -87.09
C THR A 3 67.13 10.17 -86.63
N ASN A 4 68.07 9.32 -87.06
CA ASN A 4 67.95 7.85 -86.86
C ASN A 4 68.32 7.27 -85.47
N TYR A 5 68.87 8.06 -84.54
CA TYR A 5 69.14 7.57 -83.18
C TYR A 5 67.98 7.85 -82.20
N PHE A 6 67.33 9.01 -82.33
CA PHE A 6 66.16 9.34 -81.51
C PHE A 6 64.99 8.39 -81.78
N SER A 7 64.65 8.13 -83.04
CA SER A 7 63.55 7.22 -83.41
C SER A 7 63.74 5.78 -82.89
N LYS A 8 64.99 5.32 -82.77
CA LYS A 8 65.34 3.96 -82.29
C LYS A 8 65.29 3.83 -80.77
N VAL A 9 65.64 4.89 -80.04
CA VAL A 9 65.48 4.95 -78.57
C VAL A 9 64.02 5.16 -78.20
N GLU A 10 63.31 6.03 -78.92
CA GLU A 10 61.89 6.32 -78.74
C GLU A 10 61.02 5.07 -78.95
N ASN A 11 61.14 4.37 -80.09
CA ASN A 11 60.36 3.14 -80.35
C ASN A 11 60.73 1.93 -79.45
N LYS A 12 61.83 1.97 -78.70
CA LYS A 12 62.25 0.85 -77.83
C LYS A 12 62.07 1.13 -76.34
N TYR A 13 62.37 2.35 -75.87
CA TYR A 13 62.17 2.75 -74.48
C TYR A 13 60.80 3.39 -74.25
N VAL A 14 60.37 4.38 -75.03
CA VAL A 14 59.06 5.03 -74.79
C VAL A 14 57.93 4.04 -75.01
N PHE A 15 58.02 3.16 -76.01
CA PHE A 15 57.03 2.10 -76.22
C PHE A 15 57.03 1.02 -75.13
N ASN A 16 58.18 0.50 -74.68
CA ASN A 16 58.19 -0.52 -73.62
C ASN A 16 57.84 0.05 -72.23
N VAL A 17 58.29 1.27 -71.91
CA VAL A 17 57.92 1.95 -70.65
C VAL A 17 56.43 2.29 -70.66
N SER A 18 55.88 2.77 -71.79
CA SER A 18 54.43 2.94 -71.97
C SER A 18 53.68 1.61 -71.81
N LEU A 19 54.16 0.52 -72.43
CA LEU A 19 53.51 -0.79 -72.35
C LEU A 19 53.51 -1.36 -70.93
N ILE A 20 54.63 -1.24 -70.19
CA ILE A 20 54.73 -1.62 -68.76
C ILE A 20 53.81 -0.73 -67.91
N PHE A 21 53.79 0.59 -68.15
CA PHE A 21 52.90 1.54 -67.47
C PHE A 21 51.42 1.15 -67.66
N TRP A 22 50.99 0.86 -68.90
CA TRP A 22 49.62 0.41 -69.17
C TRP A 22 49.29 -0.92 -68.48
N HIS A 23 50.21 -1.89 -68.47
CA HIS A 23 49.97 -3.17 -67.78
C HIS A 23 49.86 -2.98 -66.25
N LEU A 24 50.70 -2.14 -65.65
CA LEU A 24 50.64 -1.83 -64.22
C LEU A 24 49.35 -1.09 -63.86
N PHE A 25 48.90 -0.17 -64.73
CA PHE A 25 47.65 0.57 -64.56
C PHE A 25 46.40 -0.32 -64.73
N ILE A 26 46.42 -1.26 -65.69
CA ILE A 26 45.38 -2.30 -65.84
C ILE A 26 45.37 -3.25 -64.64
N ALA A 27 46.53 -3.66 -64.13
CA ALA A 27 46.61 -4.51 -62.94
C ALA A 27 46.05 -3.79 -61.70
N LEU A 28 46.36 -2.50 -61.52
CA LEU A 28 45.79 -1.67 -60.45
C LEU A 28 44.28 -1.50 -60.58
N SER A 29 43.77 -1.21 -61.79
CA SER A 29 42.31 -1.16 -62.08
C SER A 29 41.62 -2.48 -61.72
N THR A 30 42.21 -3.60 -62.14
CA THR A 30 41.68 -4.95 -61.88
C THR A 30 41.64 -5.26 -60.38
N LEU A 31 42.68 -4.86 -59.63
CA LEU A 31 42.74 -4.99 -58.18
C LEU A 31 41.64 -4.15 -57.49
N VAL A 32 41.40 -2.92 -57.94
CA VAL A 32 40.32 -2.06 -57.43
C VAL A 32 38.95 -2.69 -57.68
N VAL A 33 38.69 -3.25 -58.87
CA VAL A 33 37.44 -3.97 -59.16
C VAL A 33 37.29 -5.21 -58.30
N ALA A 34 38.35 -6.02 -58.15
CA ALA A 34 38.32 -7.22 -57.30
C ALA A 34 38.06 -6.89 -55.82
N ALA A 35 38.76 -5.91 -55.26
CA ALA A 35 38.53 -5.44 -53.89
C ALA A 35 37.11 -4.89 -53.71
N SER A 36 36.61 -4.13 -54.69
CA SER A 36 35.24 -3.61 -54.68
C SER A 36 34.19 -4.73 -54.72
N LEU A 37 34.40 -5.79 -55.51
CA LEU A 37 33.52 -6.97 -55.55
C LEU A 37 33.47 -7.71 -54.20
N VAL A 38 34.61 -7.88 -53.53
CA VAL A 38 34.66 -8.51 -52.19
C VAL A 38 33.90 -7.68 -51.16
N ILE A 39 34.11 -6.36 -51.15
CA ILE A 39 33.39 -5.42 -50.26
C ILE A 39 31.88 -5.44 -50.57
N PHE A 40 31.50 -5.48 -51.85
CA PHE A 40 30.11 -5.55 -52.28
C PHE A 40 29.42 -6.82 -51.78
N LEU A 41 30.05 -8.00 -51.94
CA LEU A 41 29.51 -9.28 -51.46
C LEU A 41 29.36 -9.29 -49.92
N TRP A 42 30.34 -8.77 -49.18
CA TRP A 42 30.25 -8.63 -47.73
C TRP A 42 29.12 -7.67 -47.29
N SER A 43 28.88 -6.60 -48.06
CA SER A 43 27.83 -5.61 -47.79
C SER A 43 26.39 -6.12 -48.02
N ILE A 44 26.22 -7.19 -48.82
CA ILE A 44 24.91 -7.82 -49.07
C ILE A 44 24.44 -8.66 -47.86
N ILE A 45 25.38 -9.28 -47.13
CA ILE A 45 25.06 -10.03 -45.92
C ILE A 45 24.39 -9.07 -44.93
N PRO A 46 23.19 -9.37 -44.39
CA PRO A 46 22.50 -8.47 -43.47
C PRO A 46 23.36 -8.17 -42.23
N ALA A 47 23.08 -7.04 -41.57
CA ALA A 47 23.58 -6.82 -40.21
C ALA A 47 22.79 -7.71 -39.24
N SER A 48 23.47 -8.32 -38.28
CA SER A 48 22.84 -9.05 -37.17
C SER A 48 22.76 -8.13 -35.95
N GLN A 49 21.60 -8.03 -35.31
CA GLN A 49 21.49 -7.39 -34.01
C GLN A 49 22.00 -8.36 -32.92
N ARG A 50 22.72 -7.82 -31.93
CA ARG A 50 23.17 -8.58 -30.75
C ARG A 50 21.97 -8.96 -29.87
N GLU A 51 21.92 -10.22 -29.44
CA GLU A 51 20.94 -10.67 -28.44
C GLU A 51 21.29 -10.08 -27.06
N VAL A 52 20.32 -9.39 -26.44
CA VAL A 52 20.44 -8.84 -25.08
C VAL A 52 19.61 -9.71 -24.14
N LYS A 53 20.22 -10.22 -23.06
CA LYS A 53 19.57 -11.11 -22.09
C LYS A 53 19.33 -10.38 -20.77
N LYS A 54 18.07 -10.32 -20.33
CA LYS A 54 17.71 -9.72 -19.04
C LYS A 54 18.31 -10.55 -17.91
N LYS A 55 18.94 -9.90 -16.93
CA LYS A 55 19.35 -10.55 -15.69
C LYS A 55 18.10 -11.04 -14.93
N LEU A 56 18.22 -12.15 -14.22
CA LEU A 56 17.17 -12.60 -13.30
C LEU A 56 17.04 -11.59 -12.15
N TYR A 57 15.81 -11.35 -11.69
CA TYR A 57 15.59 -10.56 -10.46
C TYR A 57 16.23 -11.28 -9.26
N PRO A 58 16.73 -10.53 -8.27
CA PRO A 58 17.26 -11.13 -7.04
C PRO A 58 16.16 -11.86 -6.27
N ALA A 59 16.55 -12.75 -5.36
CA ALA A 59 15.63 -13.25 -4.35
C ALA A 59 15.31 -12.13 -3.35
N LYS A 60 14.03 -11.92 -3.02
CA LYS A 60 13.63 -11.00 -1.96
C LYS A 60 14.08 -11.55 -0.60
N ARG A 61 14.58 -10.69 0.28
CA ARG A 61 14.93 -11.08 1.66
C ARG A 61 13.68 -11.52 2.42
N GLU A 62 13.83 -12.50 3.30
CA GLU A 62 12.73 -12.95 4.16
C GLU A 62 12.34 -11.84 5.15
N TYR A 63 11.04 -11.74 5.45
CA TYR A 63 10.55 -10.76 6.40
C TYR A 63 10.89 -11.16 7.84
N PRO A 64 11.15 -10.18 8.74
CA PRO A 64 11.29 -10.43 10.16
C PRO A 64 10.06 -11.14 10.74
N ALA A 65 10.34 -12.10 11.62
CA ALA A 65 9.34 -12.94 12.29
C ALA A 65 8.25 -12.11 13.02
N PRO A 66 7.06 -12.68 13.25
CA PRO A 66 6.04 -12.06 14.10
C PRO A 66 6.59 -11.74 15.50
N ILE A 67 6.08 -10.67 16.11
CA ILE A 67 6.66 -10.16 17.35
C ILE A 67 6.21 -10.95 18.56
N LYS A 68 7.21 -11.38 19.31
CA LYS A 68 7.07 -11.93 20.66
C LYS A 68 7.61 -10.91 21.65
N VAL A 69 6.79 -10.60 22.66
CA VAL A 69 7.20 -9.85 23.85
C VAL A 69 7.26 -10.83 25.00
N GLU A 70 8.37 -10.84 25.72
CA GLU A 70 8.63 -11.76 26.83
C GLU A 70 8.65 -10.99 28.15
N LEU A 71 8.45 -11.69 29.28
CA LEU A 71 8.35 -11.04 30.59
C LEU A 71 9.59 -10.21 30.96
N GLY A 72 10.78 -10.61 30.47
CA GLY A 72 12.02 -9.85 30.64
C GLY A 72 12.01 -8.48 29.96
N ASP A 73 11.21 -8.27 28.92
CA ASP A 73 11.07 -6.95 28.27
C ASP A 73 10.32 -5.95 29.16
N LEU A 74 9.49 -6.42 30.10
CA LEU A 74 8.49 -5.58 30.78
C LEU A 74 9.03 -4.77 31.96
N GLN A 75 10.26 -5.02 32.42
CA GLN A 75 10.90 -4.31 33.55
C GLN A 75 9.95 -4.15 34.77
N ILE A 76 9.36 -5.25 35.21
CA ILE A 76 8.44 -5.31 36.36
C ILE A 76 9.06 -6.04 37.55
N GLU A 77 9.06 -5.37 38.70
CA GLU A 77 9.32 -6.00 40.00
C GLU A 77 8.07 -6.77 40.44
N GLY A 78 8.16 -8.08 40.63
CA GLY A 78 7.04 -8.92 41.09
C GLY A 78 6.59 -10.03 40.14
N ILE A 79 7.51 -10.62 39.38
CA ILE A 79 7.31 -11.98 38.83
C ILE A 79 7.10 -12.95 40.01
N LYS A 80 6.17 -13.90 39.88
CA LYS A 80 5.96 -14.95 40.90
C LYS A 80 7.04 -16.01 40.78
N GLU A 81 7.54 -16.53 41.91
CA GLU A 81 8.28 -17.80 41.90
C GLU A 81 7.38 -18.92 41.38
N GLU A 82 7.98 -19.82 40.61
CA GLU A 82 7.26 -20.76 39.76
C GLU A 82 6.64 -21.89 40.59
N ALA A 83 5.30 -21.95 40.60
CA ALA A 83 4.54 -23.06 41.17
C ALA A 83 3.65 -23.68 40.08
N PRO A 84 3.55 -25.03 40.01
CA PRO A 84 2.92 -25.72 38.89
C PRO A 84 1.41 -25.44 38.79
N PRO A 85 0.83 -25.51 37.57
CA PRO A 85 -0.53 -25.04 37.31
C PRO A 85 -1.59 -25.97 37.90
N VAL A 86 -2.59 -25.38 38.56
CA VAL A 86 -3.82 -26.07 39.00
C VAL A 86 -4.98 -25.61 38.12
N ALA A 87 -5.62 -26.55 37.43
CA ALA A 87 -6.83 -26.31 36.64
C ALA A 87 -8.10 -26.52 37.49
N PRO A 88 -9.15 -25.71 37.25
CA PRO A 88 -10.52 -26.24 37.28
C PRO A 88 -11.38 -25.72 36.09
N VAL A 89 -12.04 -26.61 35.34
CA VAL A 89 -13.45 -27.05 35.45
C VAL A 89 -14.47 -26.09 34.80
N GLN A 90 -15.28 -26.64 33.89
CA GLN A 90 -16.37 -25.96 33.17
C GLN A 90 -17.68 -25.99 33.97
N ILE A 91 -18.56 -25.00 33.75
CA ILE A 91 -19.95 -25.00 34.20
C ILE A 91 -20.85 -24.69 33.00
N GLN A 92 -21.86 -25.55 32.76
CA GLN A 92 -22.94 -25.32 31.81
C GLN A 92 -24.05 -24.49 32.45
N ILE A 93 -24.73 -23.64 31.65
CA ILE A 93 -26.06 -23.11 31.98
C ILE A 93 -26.91 -23.19 30.70
N GLU A 94 -28.15 -23.65 30.84
CA GLU A 94 -29.09 -23.87 29.75
C GLU A 94 -30.25 -22.85 29.77
N THR A 95 -30.71 -22.50 28.55
CA THR A 95 -32.07 -22.06 28.16
C THR A 95 -32.77 -20.88 28.84
N ALA A 96 -33.25 -19.95 28.01
CA ALA A 96 -34.42 -19.11 28.30
C ALA A 96 -35.37 -19.09 27.07
N MET A 97 -36.68 -19.16 27.30
CA MET A 97 -37.70 -19.29 26.25
C MET A 97 -38.05 -17.95 25.58
N THR A 98 -38.40 -18.02 24.29
CA THR A 98 -38.99 -16.91 23.53
C THR A 98 -40.52 -16.94 23.62
N GLN A 99 -41.16 -15.78 23.79
CA GLN A 99 -42.59 -15.58 23.51
C GLN A 99 -42.80 -14.37 22.60
N GLN A 100 -43.72 -14.50 21.65
CA GLN A 100 -44.10 -13.46 20.69
C GLN A 100 -45.30 -12.62 21.18
N PRO A 101 -45.53 -11.42 20.60
CA PRO A 101 -46.39 -10.39 21.19
C PRO A 101 -47.87 -10.48 20.79
N VAL A 102 -48.70 -9.69 21.50
CA VAL A 102 -50.09 -9.36 21.12
C VAL A 102 -50.22 -7.83 21.05
N GLU A 103 -51.06 -7.34 20.16
CA GLU A 103 -50.97 -6.00 19.58
C GLU A 103 -51.70 -4.85 20.33
N ASP A 104 -51.15 -3.65 20.09
CA ASP A 104 -51.67 -2.28 20.14
C ASP A 104 -52.35 -1.66 21.39
N THR A 105 -51.67 -0.63 21.92
CA THR A 105 -52.21 0.76 21.86
C THR A 105 -51.03 1.75 21.96
N LYS A 106 -50.42 2.10 20.83
CA LYS A 106 -49.31 3.09 20.67
C LYS A 106 -48.07 2.88 21.58
N GLY A 107 -47.81 1.65 22.03
CA GLY A 107 -46.61 1.27 22.81
C GLY A 107 -46.47 1.92 24.21
N LYS A 108 -47.42 2.76 24.63
CA LYS A 108 -47.36 3.44 25.94
C LYS A 108 -47.45 2.46 27.09
N ARG A 109 -48.34 1.45 26.98
CA ARG A 109 -48.52 0.41 28.00
C ARG A 109 -47.22 -0.34 28.29
N ASP A 110 -46.48 -0.67 27.24
CA ASP A 110 -45.23 -1.46 27.36
C ASP A 110 -44.07 -0.61 27.89
N TYR A 111 -44.04 0.67 27.52
CA TYR A 111 -43.17 1.67 28.13
C TYR A 111 -43.46 1.86 29.63
N ASP A 112 -44.74 2.05 30.01
CA ASP A 112 -45.18 2.22 31.40
C ASP A 112 -44.86 0.94 32.23
N SER A 113 -44.98 -0.23 31.61
CA SER A 113 -44.58 -1.52 32.22
C SER A 113 -43.08 -1.59 32.49
N ALA A 114 -42.23 -1.23 31.51
CA ALA A 114 -40.78 -1.14 31.72
C ALA A 114 -40.42 -0.08 32.78
N LEU A 115 -41.11 1.06 32.82
CA LEU A 115 -40.92 2.10 33.84
C LEU A 115 -41.28 1.60 35.24
N ASN A 116 -42.34 0.80 35.36
CA ASN A 116 -42.70 0.16 36.63
C ASN A 116 -41.65 -0.87 37.06
N THR A 117 -41.12 -1.69 36.14
CA THR A 117 -39.99 -2.61 36.43
C THR A 117 -38.78 -1.86 36.96
N LEU A 118 -38.41 -0.73 36.35
CA LEU A 118 -37.34 0.13 36.86
C LEU A 118 -37.68 0.74 38.24
N LYS A 119 -38.94 1.14 38.47
CA LYS A 119 -39.41 1.61 39.79
C LYS A 119 -39.37 0.50 40.86
N THR A 120 -39.48 -0.78 40.48
CA THR A 120 -39.23 -1.90 41.40
C THR A 120 -37.73 -2.08 41.69
N LEU A 121 -36.86 -1.92 40.69
CA LEU A 121 -35.40 -2.01 40.86
C LEU A 121 -34.78 -0.84 41.62
N ILE A 122 -35.38 0.35 41.52
CA ILE A 122 -34.96 1.60 42.18
C ILE A 122 -36.21 2.21 42.87
N PRO A 123 -36.57 1.75 44.09
CA PRO A 123 -37.84 2.13 44.72
C PRO A 123 -38.02 3.64 44.96
N PRO A 124 -39.15 4.24 44.56
CA PRO A 124 -39.49 5.64 44.91
C PRO A 124 -39.63 5.92 46.41
N THR A 125 -39.77 4.87 47.23
CA THR A 125 -39.73 4.94 48.70
C THR A 125 -38.33 5.15 49.27
N LYS A 126 -37.29 4.86 48.49
CA LYS A 126 -35.87 4.91 48.88
C LYS A 126 -35.07 5.99 48.13
N TYR A 127 -35.52 6.38 46.93
CA TYR A 127 -34.79 7.27 46.04
C TYR A 127 -35.68 8.36 45.43
N SER A 128 -35.14 9.56 45.24
CA SER A 128 -35.89 10.73 44.72
C SER A 128 -36.18 10.62 43.22
N TRP A 129 -37.39 10.18 42.87
CA TRP A 129 -37.82 10.10 41.46
C TRP A 129 -38.21 11.45 40.86
N GLN A 130 -38.87 12.29 41.65
CA GLN A 130 -39.24 13.67 41.27
C GLN A 130 -38.12 14.63 41.65
N GLY A 131 -37.95 15.69 40.86
CA GLY A 131 -37.01 16.78 41.18
C GLY A 131 -37.52 17.65 42.33
N SER A 132 -36.59 18.30 43.03
CA SER A 132 -36.90 19.36 44.01
C SER A 132 -36.82 20.73 43.35
N GLY A 133 -37.55 21.70 43.91
CA GLY A 133 -37.57 23.06 43.38
C GLY A 133 -38.55 23.96 44.12
N TYR A 134 -38.64 25.20 43.67
CA TYR A 134 -39.57 26.20 44.20
C TYR A 134 -40.20 27.01 43.06
N TRP A 135 -41.43 27.47 43.30
CA TRP A 135 -42.08 28.42 42.39
C TRP A 135 -41.59 29.83 42.68
N THR A 136 -41.14 30.55 41.65
CA THR A 136 -41.09 32.02 41.69
C THR A 136 -42.28 32.60 40.95
N TYR A 137 -42.63 33.83 41.31
CA TYR A 137 -43.75 34.56 40.73
C TYR A 137 -43.23 35.89 40.15
N PRO A 138 -42.74 35.92 38.89
CA PRO A 138 -42.07 37.10 38.32
C PRO A 138 -42.92 38.37 38.33
N TYR A 139 -44.25 38.22 38.31
CA TYR A 139 -45.23 39.30 38.35
C TYR A 139 -45.87 39.51 39.74
N GLY A 140 -45.42 38.75 40.75
CA GLY A 140 -45.99 38.71 42.10
C GLY A 140 -47.06 37.61 42.27
N GLU A 141 -46.99 36.90 43.40
CA GLU A 141 -47.80 35.70 43.69
C GLU A 141 -49.31 35.92 43.55
N ARG A 142 -49.80 37.13 43.87
CA ARG A 142 -51.21 37.52 43.73
C ARG A 142 -51.77 37.23 42.33
N TYR A 143 -50.98 37.40 41.27
CA TYR A 143 -51.45 37.16 39.89
C TYR A 143 -51.62 35.67 39.59
N TRP A 144 -50.75 34.81 40.14
CA TRP A 144 -50.98 33.36 40.10
C TRP A 144 -52.23 32.99 40.90
N THR A 145 -52.39 33.52 42.11
CA THR A 145 -53.51 33.20 43.00
C THR A 145 -54.86 33.59 42.40
N VAL A 146 -54.95 34.74 41.72
CA VAL A 146 -56.19 35.21 41.05
C VAL A 146 -56.43 34.54 39.70
N TYR A 147 -55.44 34.53 38.80
CA TYR A 147 -55.66 34.16 37.40
C TYR A 147 -55.36 32.70 37.07
N LYS A 148 -54.57 31.99 37.90
CA LYS A 148 -54.16 30.58 37.72
C LYS A 148 -53.55 30.27 36.33
N GLN A 149 -52.96 31.25 35.65
CA GLN A 149 -52.27 31.06 34.36
C GLN A 149 -50.79 30.81 34.60
N GLU A 150 -50.21 29.80 33.91
CA GLU A 150 -48.80 29.41 34.08
C GLU A 150 -47.82 30.56 33.84
N LYS A 151 -48.12 31.52 32.96
CA LYS A 151 -47.26 32.70 32.71
C LYS A 151 -46.98 33.56 33.96
N TYR A 152 -47.72 33.39 35.05
CA TYR A 152 -47.54 34.12 36.31
C TYR A 152 -46.69 33.38 37.35
N ARG A 153 -46.26 32.15 37.08
CA ARG A 153 -45.35 31.37 37.95
C ARG A 153 -44.26 30.68 37.12
N GLN A 154 -43.11 30.44 37.72
CA GLN A 154 -42.02 29.71 37.08
C GLN A 154 -41.47 28.67 38.06
N TRP A 155 -41.37 27.42 37.63
CA TRP A 155 -40.73 26.37 38.42
C TRP A 155 -39.23 26.47 38.26
N ASN A 156 -38.52 26.74 39.36
CA ASN A 156 -37.06 26.67 39.40
C ASN A 156 -36.68 25.36 40.08
N ALA A 157 -36.21 24.40 39.30
CA ALA A 157 -35.69 23.15 39.82
C ALA A 157 -34.37 23.42 40.57
N THR A 158 -34.31 23.04 41.84
CA THR A 158 -33.08 23.03 42.64
C THR A 158 -32.32 21.73 42.46
N GLU A 159 -33.01 20.62 42.21
CA GLU A 159 -32.40 19.33 41.90
C GLU A 159 -33.21 18.58 40.85
N LEU A 160 -32.55 18.03 39.82
CA LEU A 160 -33.19 17.21 38.81
C LEU A 160 -33.39 15.78 39.32
N GLY A 161 -34.66 15.35 39.40
CA GLY A 161 -35.04 14.00 39.77
C GLY A 161 -34.70 12.97 38.70
N ILE A 162 -34.85 11.69 39.04
CA ILE A 162 -34.62 10.58 38.11
C ILE A 162 -35.48 10.72 36.84
N GLU A 163 -36.76 11.11 36.96
CA GLU A 163 -37.65 11.25 35.81
C GLU A 163 -37.20 12.35 34.85
N ASP A 164 -36.62 13.45 35.34
CA ASP A 164 -36.17 14.57 34.49
C ASP A 164 -34.84 14.26 33.81
N LYS A 165 -33.93 13.58 34.52
CA LYS A 165 -32.69 13.02 33.95
C LYS A 165 -33.01 12.00 32.84
N LEU A 166 -34.02 11.15 33.04
CA LEU A 166 -34.48 10.17 32.06
C LEU A 166 -35.14 10.83 30.83
N LYS A 167 -36.02 11.83 31.02
CA LYS A 167 -36.57 12.66 29.92
C LYS A 167 -35.45 13.33 29.11
N ALA A 168 -34.42 13.86 29.78
CA ALA A 168 -33.26 14.46 29.13
C ALA A 168 -32.39 13.43 28.38
N ALA A 169 -32.36 12.17 28.81
CA ALA A 169 -31.70 11.10 28.04
C ALA A 169 -32.48 10.73 26.77
N TYR A 170 -33.81 10.57 26.85
CA TYR A 170 -34.63 10.29 25.66
C TYR A 170 -34.50 11.39 24.59
N ARG A 171 -34.52 12.66 25.00
CA ARG A 171 -34.27 13.80 24.09
C ARG A 171 -32.89 13.73 23.43
N ARG A 172 -31.84 13.40 24.19
CA ARG A 172 -30.47 13.25 23.64
C ARG A 172 -30.35 12.06 22.68
N ALA A 173 -31.14 11.01 22.88
CA ALA A 173 -31.19 9.82 22.04
C ALA A 173 -32.12 9.92 20.82
N ASN A 174 -32.81 11.06 20.64
CA ASN A 174 -33.87 11.26 19.64
C ASN A 174 -35.04 10.25 19.78
N ALA A 175 -35.30 9.77 21.00
CA ALA A 175 -36.37 8.82 21.29
C ALA A 175 -37.67 9.56 21.62
N ASP A 176 -38.39 10.00 20.59
CA ASP A 176 -39.60 10.83 20.73
C ASP A 176 -40.89 10.02 20.99
N ASN A 177 -41.00 8.80 20.46
CA ASN A 177 -42.15 7.91 20.64
C ASN A 177 -41.98 6.96 21.86
N TYR A 178 -43.03 6.22 22.24
CA TYR A 178 -42.96 5.28 23.38
C TYR A 178 -42.14 4.01 23.10
N PRO A 179 -42.25 3.34 21.94
CA PRO A 179 -41.37 2.21 21.58
C PRO A 179 -39.88 2.49 21.76
N ASP A 180 -39.36 3.60 21.24
CA ASP A 180 -37.93 3.94 21.33
C ASP A 180 -37.48 4.19 22.77
N LYS A 181 -38.33 4.87 23.56
CA LYS A 181 -38.09 5.08 25.00
C LYS A 181 -38.07 3.76 25.76
N LYS A 182 -38.97 2.83 25.41
CA LYS A 182 -39.01 1.48 25.98
C LYS A 182 -37.74 0.71 25.65
N ILE A 183 -37.30 0.71 24.38
CA ILE A 183 -36.08 0.03 23.93
C ILE A 183 -34.84 0.51 24.71
N ILE A 184 -34.69 1.82 24.90
CA ILE A 184 -33.61 2.39 25.72
C ILE A 184 -33.75 1.96 27.19
N LEU A 185 -34.97 1.99 27.73
CA LEU A 185 -35.25 1.68 29.13
C LEU A 185 -35.05 0.19 29.46
N ASP A 186 -35.43 -0.72 28.55
CA ASP A 186 -35.16 -2.16 28.64
C ASP A 186 -33.65 -2.42 28.67
N GLY A 187 -32.87 -1.71 27.84
CA GLY A 187 -31.41 -1.78 27.86
C GLY A 187 -30.83 -1.38 29.22
N TYR A 188 -31.31 -0.28 29.80
CA TYR A 188 -30.91 0.13 31.15
C TYR A 188 -31.30 -0.90 32.22
N ILE A 189 -32.52 -1.44 32.16
CA ILE A 189 -33.00 -2.49 33.08
C ILE A 189 -32.12 -3.74 32.99
N GLY A 190 -31.75 -4.16 31.78
CA GLY A 190 -30.88 -5.32 31.54
C GLY A 190 -29.52 -5.22 32.23
N VAL A 191 -28.93 -4.02 32.33
CA VAL A 191 -27.68 -3.79 33.07
C VAL A 191 -27.94 -3.65 34.57
N VAL A 192 -28.93 -2.83 34.96
CA VAL A 192 -29.21 -2.50 36.37
C VAL A 192 -29.68 -3.71 37.18
N ASN A 193 -30.44 -4.63 36.57
CA ASN A 193 -30.97 -5.82 37.24
C ASN A 193 -29.86 -6.80 37.68
N LEU A 194 -28.72 -6.82 36.99
CA LEU A 194 -27.58 -7.69 37.31
C LEU A 194 -26.83 -7.25 38.58
N LEU A 195 -27.06 -6.04 39.07
CA LEU A 195 -26.32 -5.44 40.18
C LEU A 195 -27.04 -5.60 41.54
N PRO A 196 -26.27 -5.64 42.65
CA PRO A 196 -26.78 -5.44 44.01
C PRO A 196 -27.56 -4.13 44.15
N GLU A 197 -28.60 -4.10 44.99
CA GLU A 197 -29.58 -3.01 45.08
C GLU A 197 -28.92 -1.65 45.35
N GLU A 198 -27.95 -1.62 46.25
CA GLU A 198 -27.18 -0.44 46.65
C GLU A 198 -26.36 0.19 45.50
N LYS A 199 -26.06 -0.58 44.45
CA LYS A 199 -25.32 -0.12 43.25
C LYS A 199 -26.24 0.29 42.09
N ARG A 200 -27.52 -0.09 42.11
CA ARG A 200 -28.47 0.10 40.99
C ARG A 200 -28.66 1.56 40.58
N LEU A 201 -28.84 2.46 41.54
CA LEU A 201 -29.05 3.89 41.24
C LEU A 201 -27.80 4.52 40.59
N GLY A 202 -26.61 4.23 41.10
CA GLY A 202 -25.35 4.75 40.54
C GLY A 202 -25.13 4.26 39.11
N ALA A 203 -25.33 2.96 38.86
CA ALA A 203 -25.23 2.39 37.52
C ALA A 203 -26.24 3.02 36.56
N PHE A 204 -27.49 3.19 36.99
CA PHE A 204 -28.53 3.83 36.19
C PHE A 204 -28.19 5.29 35.86
N GLN A 205 -27.63 6.03 36.81
CA GLN A 205 -27.15 7.40 36.58
C GLN A 205 -26.01 7.46 35.55
N TYR A 206 -25.06 6.51 35.59
CA TYR A 206 -24.01 6.42 34.57
C TYR A 206 -24.57 6.11 33.19
N LEU A 207 -25.52 5.19 33.07
CA LEU A 207 -26.16 4.82 31.80
C LEU A 207 -26.94 6.01 31.20
N ILE A 208 -27.81 6.66 31.98
CA ILE A 208 -28.53 7.88 31.57
C ILE A 208 -27.56 8.97 31.12
N SER A 209 -26.50 9.22 31.90
CA SER A 209 -25.55 10.31 31.61
C SER A 209 -24.82 10.07 30.28
N ASN A 210 -24.46 8.82 30.02
CA ASN A 210 -23.73 8.39 28.83
C ASN A 210 -24.60 7.84 27.70
N VAL A 211 -25.89 8.21 27.65
CA VAL A 211 -26.74 7.92 26.48
C VAL A 211 -26.12 8.49 25.20
N ALA A 212 -26.08 7.66 24.16
CA ALA A 212 -25.71 8.02 22.79
C ALA A 212 -26.89 8.69 22.06
N ASN A 213 -26.63 9.37 20.95
CA ASN A 213 -27.65 10.03 20.12
C ASN A 213 -28.35 9.10 19.12
N ASN A 214 -28.10 7.78 19.23
CA ASN A 214 -28.62 6.73 18.36
C ASN A 214 -29.18 5.58 19.22
N ILE A 215 -30.43 5.18 18.97
CA ILE A 215 -31.13 4.15 19.76
C ILE A 215 -30.43 2.78 19.65
N SER A 216 -30.04 2.35 18.44
CA SER A 216 -29.33 1.08 18.22
C SER A 216 -27.98 1.06 18.93
N GLN A 217 -27.22 2.16 18.88
CA GLN A 217 -25.97 2.29 19.62
C GLN A 217 -26.18 2.14 21.14
N ASN A 218 -27.23 2.77 21.71
CA ASN A 218 -27.55 2.61 23.13
C ASN A 218 -27.88 1.17 23.51
N VAL A 219 -28.67 0.47 22.68
CA VAL A 219 -29.03 -0.94 22.88
C VAL A 219 -27.78 -1.81 22.87
N ASN A 220 -26.93 -1.68 21.85
CA ASN A 220 -25.73 -2.48 21.70
C ASN A 220 -24.75 -2.24 22.87
N ILE A 221 -24.56 -0.98 23.29
CA ILE A 221 -23.77 -0.64 24.48
C ILE A 221 -24.34 -1.34 25.72
N CYS A 222 -25.64 -1.23 25.99
CA CYS A 222 -26.25 -1.84 27.18
C CYS A 222 -26.16 -3.37 27.16
N GLN A 223 -26.36 -4.01 26.01
CA GLN A 223 -26.20 -5.46 25.83
C GLN A 223 -24.76 -5.90 26.10
N SER A 224 -23.77 -5.19 25.55
CA SER A 224 -22.35 -5.46 25.79
C SER A 224 -21.96 -5.23 27.25
N LEU A 225 -22.42 -4.13 27.87
CA LEU A 225 -22.20 -3.84 29.28
C LEU A 225 -22.77 -4.94 30.19
N GLY A 226 -23.94 -5.49 29.88
CA GLY A 226 -24.52 -6.61 30.61
C GLY A 226 -23.60 -7.85 30.65
N LYS A 227 -22.88 -8.13 29.54
CA LYS A 227 -21.89 -9.22 29.48
C LYS A 227 -20.65 -8.94 30.35
N VAL A 228 -20.23 -7.68 30.46
CA VAL A 228 -19.13 -7.29 31.38
C VAL A 228 -19.61 -7.44 32.83
N VAL A 229 -20.75 -6.84 33.19
CA VAL A 229 -21.31 -6.87 34.56
C VAL A 229 -21.48 -8.29 35.08
N SER A 230 -21.90 -9.25 34.24
CA SER A 230 -22.07 -10.65 34.67
C SER A 230 -20.76 -11.37 35.03
N LYS A 231 -19.60 -10.79 34.69
CA LYS A 231 -18.26 -11.33 34.97
C LYS A 231 -17.45 -10.53 36.00
N MET A 232 -17.87 -9.32 36.32
CA MET A 232 -17.25 -8.48 37.35
C MET A 232 -17.67 -8.94 38.75
N SER A 233 -16.84 -8.70 39.76
CA SER A 233 -17.25 -9.00 41.13
C SER A 233 -18.41 -8.11 41.60
N LYS A 234 -19.37 -8.70 42.32
CA LYS A 234 -20.49 -7.97 42.93
C LYS A 234 -20.03 -6.95 43.96
N ASP A 235 -18.85 -7.15 44.56
CA ASP A 235 -18.27 -6.24 45.56
C ASP A 235 -17.54 -5.06 44.92
N GLU A 236 -17.12 -5.18 43.66
CA GLU A 236 -16.30 -4.19 42.97
C GLU A 236 -17.03 -2.86 42.70
N ASN A 237 -16.26 -1.77 42.59
CA ASN A 237 -16.79 -0.45 42.29
C ASN A 237 -17.35 -0.40 40.86
N ILE A 238 -18.57 0.11 40.70
CA ILE A 238 -19.26 0.26 39.41
C ILE A 238 -18.73 1.41 38.53
N SER A 239 -17.63 2.07 38.91
CA SER A 239 -17.01 3.15 38.12
C SER A 239 -16.65 2.73 36.69
N TYR A 240 -16.33 1.44 36.46
CA TYR A 240 -16.08 0.89 35.12
C TYR A 240 -17.30 1.03 34.19
N LEU A 241 -18.53 1.03 34.72
CA LEU A 241 -19.73 1.25 33.91
C LEU A 241 -19.75 2.66 33.33
N ASN A 242 -19.30 3.66 34.08
CA ASN A 242 -19.20 5.02 33.56
C ASN A 242 -18.16 5.10 32.43
N GLN A 243 -16.99 4.49 32.63
CA GLN A 243 -15.91 4.44 31.64
C GLN A 243 -16.35 3.74 30.34
N LEU A 244 -16.90 2.53 30.45
CA LEU A 244 -17.33 1.75 29.28
C LEU A 244 -18.56 2.35 28.59
N SER A 245 -19.52 2.92 29.34
CA SER A 245 -20.68 3.61 28.72
C SER A 245 -20.23 4.85 27.95
N LEU A 246 -19.33 5.66 28.53
CA LEU A 246 -18.77 6.83 27.87
C LEU A 246 -17.95 6.45 26.63
N PHE A 247 -17.10 5.42 26.75
CA PHE A 247 -16.31 4.90 25.64
C PHE A 247 -17.20 4.41 24.49
N GLY A 248 -18.23 3.61 24.81
CA GLY A 248 -19.19 3.08 23.84
C GLY A 248 -19.97 4.18 23.12
N LYS A 249 -20.34 5.25 23.84
CA LYS A 249 -20.94 6.46 23.28
C LYS A 249 -20.01 7.21 22.33
N GLN A 250 -18.74 7.37 22.73
CA GLN A 250 -17.74 8.14 21.98
C GLN A 250 -17.23 7.41 20.72
N ASN A 251 -17.32 6.08 20.67
CA ASN A 251 -16.86 5.25 19.57
C ASN A 251 -18.03 4.46 18.96
N PRO A 252 -18.81 5.01 18.00
CA PRO A 252 -19.99 4.32 17.47
C PRO A 252 -19.71 2.97 16.78
N ASN A 253 -18.55 2.83 16.14
CA ASN A 253 -18.17 1.61 15.41
C ASN A 253 -17.55 0.57 16.36
N ASP A 254 -16.49 0.96 17.08
CA ASP A 254 -15.67 0.05 17.91
C ASP A 254 -16.15 -0.07 19.35
N GLY A 255 -17.05 0.80 19.81
CA GLY A 255 -17.49 0.88 21.20
C GLY A 255 -18.12 -0.40 21.74
N SER A 256 -19.14 -0.94 21.08
CA SER A 256 -19.76 -2.21 21.49
C SER A 256 -18.82 -3.41 21.28
N PRO A 257 -18.12 -3.55 20.13
CA PRO A 257 -17.09 -4.58 19.93
C PRO A 257 -15.96 -4.58 20.98
N PHE A 258 -15.51 -3.41 21.45
CA PHE A 258 -14.53 -3.27 22.53
C PHE A 258 -15.08 -3.76 23.88
N ILE A 259 -16.32 -3.38 24.23
CA ILE A 259 -16.96 -3.81 25.47
C ILE A 259 -17.21 -5.33 25.45
N ASP A 260 -17.65 -5.88 24.30
CA ASP A 260 -17.78 -7.32 24.09
C ASP A 260 -16.44 -8.04 24.23
N TYR A 261 -15.37 -7.53 23.61
CA TYR A 261 -14.03 -8.10 23.78
C TYR A 261 -13.57 -8.06 25.24
N THR A 262 -13.77 -6.94 25.92
CA THR A 262 -13.48 -6.78 27.35
C THR A 262 -14.17 -7.88 28.17
N ALA A 263 -15.45 -8.17 27.91
CA ALA A 263 -16.16 -9.27 28.54
C ALA A 263 -15.52 -10.64 28.26
N THR A 264 -14.86 -10.88 27.13
CA THR A 264 -14.18 -12.16 26.84
C THR A 264 -12.88 -12.40 27.61
N ILE A 265 -12.31 -11.36 28.23
CA ILE A 265 -10.97 -11.42 28.85
C ILE A 265 -10.92 -11.01 30.33
N ILE A 266 -11.90 -10.24 30.82
CA ILE A 266 -11.80 -9.58 32.13
C ILE A 266 -11.72 -10.56 33.32
N ASP A 267 -12.31 -11.74 33.17
CA ASP A 267 -12.27 -12.86 34.12
C ASP A 267 -10.89 -13.52 34.26
N LYS A 268 -9.96 -13.26 33.34
CA LYS A 268 -8.57 -13.74 33.40
C LYS A 268 -7.69 -12.88 34.32
N PHE A 269 -8.11 -11.67 34.64
CA PHE A 269 -7.41 -10.73 35.52
C PHE A 269 -7.84 -10.91 36.98
N ALA A 270 -6.98 -10.50 37.92
CA ALA A 270 -7.32 -10.55 39.33
C ALA A 270 -8.54 -9.65 39.65
N ILE A 271 -9.51 -10.18 40.39
CA ILE A 271 -10.77 -9.51 40.73
C ILE A 271 -10.56 -8.11 41.30
N SER A 272 -9.58 -7.93 42.18
CA SER A 272 -9.26 -6.63 42.80
C SER A 272 -8.66 -5.58 41.84
N LYS A 273 -8.53 -5.92 40.55
CA LYS A 273 -7.87 -5.11 39.52
C LYS A 273 -8.68 -4.99 38.23
N GLN A 274 -9.84 -5.64 38.10
CA GLN A 274 -10.60 -5.66 36.85
C GLN A 274 -10.98 -4.24 36.37
N ALA A 275 -11.47 -3.36 37.24
CA ALA A 275 -11.75 -1.97 36.90
C ALA A 275 -10.50 -1.17 36.46
N GLU A 276 -9.32 -1.43 37.07
CA GLU A 276 -8.06 -0.82 36.61
C GLU A 276 -7.64 -1.36 35.24
N ILE A 277 -7.86 -2.63 34.96
CA ILE A 277 -7.58 -3.24 33.65
C ILE A 277 -8.46 -2.62 32.57
N ILE A 278 -9.74 -2.39 32.83
CA ILE A 278 -10.66 -1.72 31.90
C ILE A 278 -10.11 -0.33 31.50
N ASP A 279 -9.63 0.45 32.47
CA ASP A 279 -8.96 1.73 32.20
C ASP A 279 -7.71 1.54 31.32
N ARG A 280 -6.89 0.51 31.57
CA ARG A 280 -5.71 0.23 30.73
C ARG A 280 -6.04 -0.26 29.32
N LEU A 281 -7.13 -0.99 29.12
CA LEU A 281 -7.63 -1.35 27.79
C LEU A 281 -8.03 -0.09 27.00
N ILE A 282 -8.74 0.85 27.66
CA ILE A 282 -9.15 2.13 27.06
C ILE A 282 -7.93 3.00 26.73
N ILE A 283 -6.94 3.08 27.63
CA ILE A 283 -5.67 3.78 27.38
C ILE A 283 -4.88 3.11 26.24
N GLY A 284 -4.85 1.78 26.19
CA GLY A 284 -4.24 1.02 25.10
C GLY A 284 -4.82 1.39 23.74
N TYR A 285 -6.14 1.33 23.61
CA TYR A 285 -6.88 1.72 22.40
C TYR A 285 -6.54 3.15 21.96
N ASN A 286 -6.72 4.13 22.84
CA ASN A 286 -6.59 5.55 22.48
C ASN A 286 -5.12 5.95 22.22
N ASN A 287 -4.19 5.53 23.09
CA ASN A 287 -2.84 6.13 23.17
C ASN A 287 -1.73 5.27 22.57
N TYR A 288 -1.89 3.94 22.56
CA TYR A 288 -0.88 3.01 22.04
C TYR A 288 -1.21 2.54 20.62
N PHE A 289 -2.48 2.29 20.33
CA PHE A 289 -2.94 1.72 19.07
C PHE A 289 -3.74 2.70 18.19
N SER A 290 -3.79 3.99 18.54
CA SER A 290 -4.40 5.04 17.72
C SER A 290 -5.83 4.72 17.25
N ASN A 291 -6.66 4.20 18.17
CA ASN A 291 -8.03 3.72 17.92
C ASN A 291 -8.14 2.44 17.07
N ASN A 292 -7.06 1.66 16.91
CA ASN A 292 -7.10 0.36 16.24
C ASN A 292 -7.48 -0.77 17.22
N LEU A 293 -8.76 -1.14 17.24
CA LEU A 293 -9.28 -2.24 18.06
C LEU A 293 -8.62 -3.58 17.73
N SER A 294 -8.28 -3.85 16.46
CA SER A 294 -7.67 -5.14 16.07
C SER A 294 -6.28 -5.31 16.68
N MET A 295 -5.45 -4.27 16.65
CA MET A 295 -4.12 -4.29 17.27
C MET A 295 -4.18 -4.35 18.80
N LEU A 296 -5.15 -3.67 19.43
CA LEU A 296 -5.38 -3.82 20.87
C LEU A 296 -5.68 -5.29 21.21
N LYS A 297 -6.61 -5.92 20.49
CA LYS A 297 -6.99 -7.31 20.72
C LYS A 297 -5.80 -8.25 20.57
N GLU A 298 -5.07 -8.15 19.47
CA GLU A 298 -3.86 -8.96 19.22
C GLU A 298 -2.81 -8.79 20.33
N ALA A 299 -2.46 -7.55 20.68
CA ALA A 299 -1.49 -7.28 21.74
C ALA A 299 -1.97 -7.81 23.11
N THR A 300 -3.27 -7.71 23.39
CA THR A 300 -3.86 -8.21 24.64
C THR A 300 -3.88 -9.74 24.67
N ASP A 301 -4.32 -10.39 23.59
CA ASP A 301 -4.38 -11.84 23.47
C ASP A 301 -2.99 -12.49 23.58
N LEU A 302 -1.93 -11.82 23.09
CA LEU A 302 -0.54 -12.22 23.27
C LEU A 302 0.00 -11.95 24.69
N PHE A 303 -0.55 -10.97 25.41
CA PHE A 303 -0.22 -10.71 26.82
C PHE A 303 -0.89 -11.71 27.79
N LEU A 304 -2.13 -12.13 27.50
CA LEU A 304 -2.93 -12.95 28.42
C LEU A 304 -2.23 -14.24 28.93
N PRO A 305 -1.47 -15.02 28.13
CA PRO A 305 -0.72 -16.17 28.63
C PRO A 305 0.33 -15.82 29.72
N LEU A 306 0.84 -14.59 29.72
CA LEU A 306 1.85 -14.14 30.67
C LEU A 306 1.25 -13.78 32.04
N ILE A 307 -0.06 -13.55 32.12
CA ILE A 307 -0.73 -13.00 33.31
C ILE A 307 -0.60 -13.88 34.55
N ALA A 308 -0.55 -15.21 34.37
CA ALA A 308 -0.43 -16.17 35.45
C ALA A 308 0.85 -15.94 36.28
N GLN A 309 1.94 -15.52 35.62
CA GLN A 309 3.26 -15.30 36.20
C GLN A 309 3.40 -13.92 36.88
N ILE A 310 2.42 -13.03 36.70
CA ILE A 310 2.43 -11.64 37.19
C ILE A 310 1.59 -11.55 38.47
N LYS A 311 2.12 -10.93 39.54
CA LYS A 311 1.37 -10.61 40.76
C LYS A 311 0.20 -9.66 40.46
N ALA A 312 -0.94 -9.87 41.12
CA ALA A 312 -2.20 -9.17 40.84
C ALA A 312 -2.01 -7.64 40.77
N GLU A 313 -1.30 -7.10 41.75
CA GLU A 313 -1.01 -5.68 41.94
C GLU A 313 -0.26 -5.06 40.76
N GLN A 314 0.52 -5.87 40.02
CA GLN A 314 1.31 -5.43 38.88
C GLN A 314 0.60 -5.64 37.53
N GLN A 315 -0.52 -6.37 37.45
CA GLN A 315 -1.20 -6.68 36.18
C GLN A 315 -1.56 -5.42 35.37
N PRO A 316 -2.12 -4.32 35.96
CA PRO A 316 -2.40 -3.09 35.21
C PRO A 316 -1.16 -2.35 34.73
N LYS A 317 -0.05 -2.42 35.48
CA LYS A 317 1.23 -1.81 35.06
C LYS A 317 1.83 -2.62 33.90
N ALA A 318 1.87 -3.94 34.05
CA ALA A 318 2.47 -4.87 33.10
C ALA A 318 1.78 -4.84 31.73
N ILE A 319 0.45 -4.83 31.66
CA ILE A 319 -0.26 -4.75 30.36
C ILE A 319 0.02 -3.42 29.64
N THR A 320 0.13 -2.32 30.39
CA THR A 320 0.45 -0.99 29.82
C THR A 320 1.89 -0.95 29.28
N GLN A 321 2.85 -1.52 30.02
CA GLN A 321 4.23 -1.67 29.54
C GLN A 321 4.32 -2.60 28.33
N TYR A 322 3.55 -3.70 28.34
CA TYR A 322 3.47 -4.65 27.22
C TYR A 322 3.03 -3.95 25.93
N TYR A 323 1.97 -3.13 25.97
CA TYR A 323 1.55 -2.37 24.80
C TYR A 323 2.64 -1.43 24.26
N GLY A 324 3.41 -0.79 25.15
CA GLY A 324 4.56 0.03 24.76
C GLY A 324 5.64 -0.78 24.03
N VAL A 325 6.06 -1.91 24.61
CA VAL A 325 7.07 -2.79 23.98
C VAL A 325 6.56 -3.39 22.67
N PHE A 326 5.34 -3.92 22.65
CA PHE A 326 4.72 -4.53 21.48
C PHE A 326 4.61 -3.51 20.33
N ARG A 327 4.13 -2.29 20.59
CA ARG A 327 4.07 -1.22 19.60
C ARG A 327 5.45 -0.85 19.06
N ASN A 328 6.44 -0.69 19.93
CA ASN A 328 7.79 -0.30 19.53
C ASN A 328 8.48 -1.40 18.69
N LYS A 329 8.32 -2.68 19.08
CA LYS A 329 8.81 -3.81 18.29
C LYS A 329 8.11 -3.87 16.91
N ASN A 330 6.81 -3.61 16.83
CA ASN A 330 6.07 -3.57 15.55
C ASN A 330 6.56 -2.45 14.66
N TYR A 331 6.74 -1.23 15.18
CA TYR A 331 7.29 -0.12 14.42
C TYR A 331 8.68 -0.43 13.81
N VAL A 332 9.57 -1.06 14.57
CA VAL A 332 10.89 -1.48 14.05
C VAL A 332 10.74 -2.57 12.97
N ARG A 333 9.84 -3.53 13.17
CA ARG A 333 9.58 -4.62 12.22
C ARG A 333 9.01 -4.11 10.90
N ASP A 334 8.05 -3.19 10.96
CA ASP A 334 7.37 -2.64 9.78
C ASP A 334 8.31 -1.76 8.97
N ASN A 335 9.19 -0.99 9.62
CA ASN A 335 10.27 -0.25 8.96
C ASN A 335 11.23 -1.21 8.22
N ALA A 336 11.64 -2.32 8.85
CA ALA A 336 12.50 -3.31 8.20
C ALA A 336 11.82 -4.01 7.01
N ILE A 337 10.50 -4.25 7.07
CA ILE A 337 9.73 -4.77 5.93
C ILE A 337 9.67 -3.75 4.78
N ALA A 338 9.45 -2.47 5.10
CA ALA A 338 9.44 -1.39 4.11
C ALA A 338 10.82 -1.20 3.45
N GLU A 339 11.91 -1.34 4.21
CA GLU A 339 13.28 -1.34 3.70
C GLU A 339 13.53 -2.51 2.74
N ILE A 340 13.15 -3.74 3.13
CA ILE A 340 13.26 -4.94 2.28
C ILE A 340 12.46 -4.80 0.97
N GLU A 341 11.26 -4.20 1.01
CA GLU A 341 10.49 -3.90 -0.20
C GLU A 341 11.21 -2.85 -1.06
N SER A 342 11.68 -1.75 -0.46
CA SER A 342 12.37 -0.67 -1.16
C SER A 342 13.64 -1.15 -1.87
N GLU A 343 14.50 -1.92 -1.17
CA GLU A 343 15.69 -2.56 -1.74
C GLU A 343 15.33 -3.47 -2.93
N TYR A 344 14.28 -4.29 -2.77
CA TYR A 344 13.86 -5.25 -3.79
C TYR A 344 13.32 -4.55 -5.05
N GLN A 345 12.47 -3.52 -4.89
CA GLN A 345 11.96 -2.74 -6.01
C GLN A 345 13.06 -1.93 -6.69
N GLN A 346 14.02 -1.38 -5.94
CA GLN A 346 15.18 -0.70 -6.51
C GLN A 346 16.03 -1.64 -7.38
N ALA A 347 16.30 -2.86 -6.91
CA ALA A 347 17.07 -3.85 -7.66
C ALA A 347 16.34 -4.35 -8.92
N ILE A 348 15.01 -4.49 -8.88
CA ILE A 348 14.21 -4.74 -10.09
C ILE A 348 14.40 -3.59 -11.08
N ASN A 349 14.14 -2.36 -10.64
CA ASN A 349 14.21 -1.17 -11.51
C ASN A 349 15.61 -0.98 -12.13
N GLU A 350 16.68 -1.27 -11.39
CA GLU A 350 18.06 -1.22 -11.92
C GLU A 350 18.26 -2.27 -13.03
N ILE A 351 17.80 -3.52 -12.84
CA ILE A 351 17.87 -4.57 -13.86
C ILE A 351 17.05 -4.20 -15.10
N GLU A 352 15.87 -3.61 -14.94
CA GLU A 352 15.04 -3.18 -16.07
C GLU A 352 15.67 -2.02 -16.84
N ASN A 353 16.17 -1.00 -16.13
CA ASN A 353 16.86 0.14 -16.74
C ASN A 353 18.13 -0.31 -17.48
N GLN A 354 18.96 -1.18 -16.88
CA GLN A 354 20.13 -1.73 -17.55
C GLN A 354 19.73 -2.50 -18.81
N TYR A 355 18.72 -3.38 -18.73
CA TYR A 355 18.25 -4.16 -19.88
C TYR A 355 17.75 -3.27 -21.02
N ASN A 356 16.99 -2.22 -20.70
CA ASN A 356 16.48 -1.26 -21.68
C ASN A 356 17.62 -0.45 -22.34
N LEU A 357 18.61 -0.02 -21.56
CA LEU A 357 19.80 0.67 -22.08
C LEU A 357 20.62 -0.25 -23.01
N GLU A 358 20.82 -1.52 -22.64
CA GLU A 358 21.52 -2.50 -23.47
C GLU A 358 20.74 -2.82 -24.76
N GLN A 359 19.40 -2.90 -24.71
CA GLN A 359 18.58 -3.04 -25.93
C GLN A 359 18.72 -1.83 -26.86
N ILE A 360 18.67 -0.61 -26.33
CA ILE A 360 18.83 0.63 -27.11
C ILE A 360 20.23 0.67 -27.76
N ALA A 361 21.28 0.33 -26.99
CA ALA A 361 22.65 0.25 -27.52
C ALA A 361 22.78 -0.79 -28.65
N ALA A 362 22.28 -2.02 -28.45
CA ALA A 362 22.30 -3.06 -29.47
C ALA A 362 21.49 -2.68 -30.72
N GLN A 363 20.40 -1.91 -30.57
CA GLN A 363 19.62 -1.38 -31.68
C GLN A 363 20.38 -0.27 -32.44
N GLN A 364 21.07 0.62 -31.74
CA GLN A 364 21.93 1.65 -32.34
C GLN A 364 23.12 1.04 -33.09
N GLU A 365 23.80 0.03 -32.51
CA GLU A 365 24.85 -0.76 -33.16
C GLU A 365 24.35 -1.44 -34.44
N TYR A 366 23.16 -2.05 -34.40
CA TYR A 366 22.54 -2.65 -35.59
C TYR A 366 22.24 -1.62 -36.68
N PHE A 367 21.69 -0.45 -36.32
CA PHE A 367 21.41 0.61 -37.29
C PHE A 367 22.69 1.23 -37.89
N SER A 368 23.73 1.45 -37.08
CA SER A 368 25.01 1.99 -37.57
C SER A 368 25.73 0.98 -38.49
N ALA A 369 25.74 -0.31 -38.13
CA ALA A 369 26.25 -1.38 -38.98
C ALA A 369 25.46 -1.50 -40.31
N LYS A 370 24.14 -1.36 -40.26
CA LYS A 370 23.26 -1.37 -41.44
C LYS A 370 23.53 -0.16 -42.36
N MET A 371 23.71 1.03 -41.81
CA MET A 371 24.07 2.23 -42.57
C MET A 371 25.47 2.11 -43.18
N SER A 372 26.46 1.66 -42.41
CA SER A 372 27.82 1.43 -42.89
C SER A 372 27.86 0.41 -44.04
N LYS A 373 27.17 -0.73 -43.91
CA LYS A 373 27.04 -1.70 -45.02
C LYS A 373 26.37 -1.09 -46.25
N ALA A 374 25.32 -0.28 -46.08
CA ALA A 374 24.67 0.39 -47.21
C ALA A 374 25.60 1.41 -47.91
N GLU A 375 26.42 2.14 -47.15
CA GLU A 375 27.41 3.07 -47.67
C GLU A 375 28.53 2.34 -48.43
N TYR A 376 29.10 1.27 -47.83
CA TYR A 376 30.09 0.42 -48.49
C TYR A 376 29.54 -0.24 -49.76
N ARG A 377 28.24 -0.60 -49.79
CA ARG A 377 27.58 -1.13 -50.99
C ARG A 377 27.52 -0.09 -52.12
N LEU A 378 27.20 1.17 -51.81
CA LEU A 378 27.20 2.25 -52.81
C LEU A 378 28.62 2.57 -53.29
N LYS A 379 29.59 2.68 -52.37
CA LYS A 379 31.00 2.93 -52.68
C LYS A 379 31.62 1.80 -53.52
N SER A 380 31.31 0.54 -53.21
CA SER A 380 31.80 -0.60 -54.01
C SER A 380 31.14 -0.68 -55.39
N LEU A 381 29.84 -0.39 -55.53
CA LEU A 381 29.22 -0.25 -56.86
C LEU A 381 29.87 0.86 -57.69
N ALA A 382 30.17 2.01 -57.09
CA ALA A 382 30.89 3.09 -57.75
C ALA A 382 32.34 2.69 -58.12
N GLY A 383 33.02 1.92 -57.27
CA GLY A 383 34.36 1.36 -57.54
C GLY A 383 34.36 0.35 -58.70
N ILE A 384 33.37 -0.54 -58.75
CA ILE A 384 33.17 -1.49 -59.87
C ILE A 384 32.90 -0.71 -61.17
N GLY A 385 31.91 0.19 -61.18
CA GLY A 385 31.56 0.99 -62.35
C GLY A 385 32.71 1.87 -62.85
N GLY A 386 33.41 2.55 -61.93
CA GLY A 386 34.57 3.38 -62.22
C GLY A 386 35.74 2.59 -62.80
N GLY A 387 36.08 1.43 -62.21
CA GLY A 387 37.14 0.56 -62.72
C GLY A 387 36.83 -0.02 -64.11
N ILE A 388 35.56 -0.39 -64.38
CA ILE A 388 35.12 -0.83 -65.71
C ILE A 388 35.23 0.32 -66.72
N LEU A 389 34.70 1.51 -66.40
CA LEU A 389 34.79 2.70 -67.27
C LEU A 389 36.23 3.10 -67.58
N LEU A 390 37.10 3.09 -66.57
CA LEU A 390 38.54 3.34 -66.72
C LEU A 390 39.17 2.34 -67.70
N THR A 391 38.85 1.06 -67.55
CA THR A 391 39.37 -0.02 -68.41
C THR A 391 38.89 0.14 -69.86
N ILE A 392 37.63 0.53 -70.07
CA ILE A 392 37.08 0.84 -71.40
C ILE A 392 37.79 2.07 -72.02
N LEU A 393 38.00 3.14 -71.24
CA LEU A 393 38.68 4.34 -71.70
C LEU A 393 40.13 4.06 -72.10
N ILE A 394 40.86 3.26 -71.32
CA ILE A 394 42.21 2.79 -71.66
C ILE A 394 42.20 1.99 -72.96
N ALA A 395 41.25 1.05 -73.12
CA ALA A 395 41.12 0.26 -74.35
C ALA A 395 40.86 1.16 -75.58
N LEU A 396 40.00 2.18 -75.45
CA LEU A 396 39.75 3.17 -76.51
C LEU A 396 41.01 3.97 -76.87
N VAL A 397 41.77 4.45 -75.87
CA VAL A 397 43.03 5.17 -76.09
C VAL A 397 44.08 4.27 -76.77
N LEU A 398 44.20 3.01 -76.36
CA LEU A 398 45.08 2.04 -76.99
C LEU A 398 44.67 1.70 -78.43
N VAL A 399 43.36 1.60 -78.70
CA VAL A 399 42.83 1.47 -80.07
C VAL A 399 43.18 2.71 -80.90
N PHE A 400 43.03 3.92 -80.35
CA PHE A 400 43.36 5.17 -81.04
C PHE A 400 44.85 5.26 -81.39
N PHE A 401 45.74 4.90 -80.46
CA PHE A 401 47.18 4.80 -80.72
C PHE A 401 47.52 3.68 -81.74
N SER A 402 46.78 2.56 -81.73
CA SER A 402 46.92 1.50 -82.72
C SER A 402 46.54 1.97 -84.13
N ILE A 403 45.47 2.76 -84.25
CA ILE A 403 45.03 3.40 -85.49
C ILE A 403 46.09 4.40 -85.97
N GLN A 404 46.55 5.33 -85.12
CA GLN A 404 47.61 6.28 -85.47
C GLN A 404 48.89 5.58 -85.94
N ARG A 405 49.32 4.51 -85.26
CA ARG A 405 50.47 3.69 -85.66
C ARG A 405 50.26 2.99 -87.00
N SER A 406 49.03 2.58 -87.30
CA SER A 406 48.67 1.93 -88.56
C SER A 406 48.63 2.92 -89.72
N VAL A 407 48.04 4.10 -89.51
CA VAL A 407 48.04 5.20 -90.48
C VAL A 407 49.47 5.66 -90.78
N ARG A 408 50.30 5.87 -89.76
CA ARG A 408 51.71 6.26 -89.94
C ARG A 408 52.53 5.21 -90.69
N LYS A 409 52.26 3.91 -90.49
CA LYS A 409 52.84 2.82 -91.30
C LYS A 409 52.32 2.78 -92.74
N ILE A 410 51.14 3.31 -93.01
CA ILE A 410 50.59 3.45 -94.36
C ILE A 410 51.23 4.68 -95.05
N GLU A 411 51.39 5.81 -94.36
CA GLU A 411 52.17 6.96 -94.86
C GLU A 411 53.63 6.58 -95.16
N GLU A 412 54.31 5.86 -94.27
CA GLU A 412 55.67 5.34 -94.51
C GLU A 412 55.76 4.39 -95.72
N LYS A 413 54.64 3.75 -96.12
CA LYS A 413 54.55 2.93 -97.33
C LYS A 413 54.06 3.67 -98.58
N MET A 414 53.44 4.84 -98.43
CA MET A 414 52.96 5.67 -99.53
C MET A 414 53.92 6.82 -99.90
N SER A 415 54.92 7.14 -99.07
CA SER A 415 56.02 8.05 -99.43
C SER A 415 56.85 7.49 -100.60
N PRO A 416 56.88 8.14 -101.78
CA PRO A 416 57.60 7.62 -102.94
C PRO A 416 59.00 8.24 -103.09
N ASN A 417 60.04 7.38 -103.11
CA ASN A 417 61.14 7.37 -104.11
C ASN A 417 62.33 6.52 -103.65
N GLY A 418 63.01 5.83 -104.59
CA GLY A 418 64.39 5.36 -104.38
C GLY A 418 64.76 3.93 -104.80
N GLU A 419 64.44 3.55 -106.04
CA GLU A 419 65.22 2.70 -106.97
C GLU A 419 66.01 1.45 -106.49
N ALA A 420 65.82 0.34 -107.22
CA ALA A 420 66.85 -0.69 -107.41
C ALA A 420 66.91 -1.06 -108.91
N GLU A 421 68.11 -1.14 -109.46
CA GLU A 421 68.36 -0.97 -110.90
C GLU A 421 68.71 -2.29 -111.63
N ASN A 422 68.10 -2.46 -112.81
CA ASN A 422 68.68 -3.00 -114.06
C ASN A 422 68.89 -4.51 -114.36
N ARG A 423 68.59 -4.84 -115.65
CA ARG A 423 69.04 -5.97 -116.51
C ARG A 423 68.45 -7.37 -116.22
N ALA A 424 68.21 -8.25 -117.21
CA ALA A 424 68.48 -8.32 -118.66
C ALA A 424 67.61 -9.46 -119.30
N VAL A 425 67.40 -9.64 -120.62
CA VAL A 425 67.62 -8.86 -121.88
C VAL A 425 66.83 -9.56 -123.01
N SER A 426 66.21 -8.80 -123.95
CA SER A 426 66.23 -9.02 -125.41
C SER A 426 65.55 -7.89 -126.17
#